data_AF-A0A5E7ALY9-F1
#
_entry.id   AF-A0A5E7ALY9-F1
#
_cell.length_a   1.000
_cell.length_b   1.000
_cell.length_c   1.000
_cell.angle_alpha   90.00
_cell.angle_beta   90.00
_cell.angle_gamma   90.00
#
_symmetry.space_group_name_H-M   'P 1'
#
loop_
_entity.id
_entity.type
_entity.pdbx_description
1 polymer ?
#
loop_
_entity_poly.entity_id
_entity_poly.type
_entity_poly.pdbx_seq_one_letter_code
_entity_poly.pdbx_strand_id
1 'polypeptide(L)'
;MRYLKATAQDRSGNGKADAVLLHFHNSPDNLVHEAFAVDMSADGRIEFGFAGDINSDGEQNFQDQLLLTAFAEVFLQLNWFNKGDNWERYLKISAKDHHKDGSPNVVSLQFSEDDGTPGIPIRIKGAAAYDGDNDGGLDSFTNSDVNSDGIANTADKMLLRAIAQSFLAFRWFEA
;
A
#
# COMPACT_ATOMS: atom_id res chain seq x y z
N MET A 1 0.49 -15.19 7.73
CA MET A 1 0.53 -14.39 6.50
C MET A 1 0.62 -12.93 6.87
N ARG A 2 1.82 -12.36 6.71
CA ARG A 2 2.09 -10.93 6.85
C ARG A 2 1.34 -10.12 5.80
N TYR A 3 0.90 -8.93 6.17
CA TYR A 3 0.31 -7.97 5.25
C TYR A 3 0.47 -6.54 5.76
N LEU A 4 0.38 -5.59 4.83
CA LEU A 4 0.29 -4.16 5.10
C LEU A 4 -1.17 -3.72 4.97
N LYS A 5 -1.69 -3.00 5.97
CA LYS A 5 -2.94 -2.23 5.87
C LYS A 5 -2.59 -0.76 5.75
N ALA A 6 -2.89 -0.18 4.60
CA ALA A 6 -2.65 1.23 4.30
C ALA A 6 -3.97 2.01 4.20
N THR A 7 -4.03 3.18 4.83
CA THR A 7 -5.20 4.06 4.86
C THR A 7 -4.75 5.46 4.51
N ALA A 8 -5.50 6.15 3.63
CA ALA A 8 -5.31 7.57 3.39
C ALA A 8 -6.52 8.39 3.86
N GLN A 9 -6.25 9.63 4.28
CA GLN A 9 -7.23 10.55 4.86
C GLN A 9 -7.06 11.94 4.25
N ASP A 10 -8.19 12.59 3.94
CA ASP A 10 -8.31 14.01 3.63
C ASP A 10 -8.67 14.77 4.91
N ARG A 11 -7.65 15.11 5.70
CA ARG A 11 -7.79 15.77 7.01
C ARG A 11 -8.11 17.25 6.87
N SER A 12 -7.64 17.88 5.80
CA SER A 12 -7.85 19.30 5.49
C SER A 12 -9.22 19.59 4.88
N GLY A 13 -9.88 18.57 4.32
CA GLY A 13 -11.19 18.68 3.66
C GLY A 13 -11.12 19.30 2.27
N ASN A 14 -9.95 19.26 1.62
CA ASN A 14 -9.73 19.89 0.31
C ASN A 14 -10.07 18.96 -0.87
N GLY A 15 -10.54 17.75 -0.59
CA GLY A 15 -10.88 16.74 -1.59
C GLY A 15 -9.71 15.88 -2.05
N LYS A 16 -8.55 15.98 -1.40
CA LYS A 16 -7.37 15.14 -1.63
C LYS A 16 -6.89 14.58 -0.30
N ALA A 17 -6.34 13.36 -0.33
CA ALA A 17 -5.67 12.84 0.84
C ALA A 17 -4.39 13.63 1.14
N ASP A 18 -4.18 13.92 2.43
CA ASP A 18 -3.04 14.64 2.98
C ASP A 18 -2.34 13.84 4.10
N ALA A 19 -2.87 12.68 4.47
CA ALA A 19 -2.25 11.76 5.42
C ALA A 19 -2.33 10.31 4.93
N VAL A 20 -1.25 9.56 5.10
CA VAL A 20 -1.14 8.12 4.83
C VAL A 20 -0.67 7.41 6.08
N LEU A 21 -1.42 6.40 6.51
CA LEU A 21 -1.16 5.58 7.69
C LEU A 21 -0.93 4.13 7.27
N LEU A 22 0.17 3.54 7.75
CA LEU A 22 0.64 2.22 7.42
C LEU A 22 0.67 1.35 8.67
N HIS A 23 -0.04 0.23 8.64
CA HIS A 23 -0.11 -0.74 9.72
C HIS A 23 0.43 -2.09 9.24
N PHE A 24 1.52 -2.54 9.85
CA PHE A 24 2.23 -3.77 9.48
C PHE A 24 1.76 -4.92 10.37
N HIS A 25 1.07 -5.89 9.78
CA HIS A 25 0.49 -7.02 10.50
C HIS A 25 1.25 -8.32 10.23
N ASN A 26 1.48 -9.13 11.27
CA ASN A 26 2.00 -10.51 11.10
C ASN A 26 0.91 -11.58 10.94
N SER A 27 -0.28 -11.26 11.43
CA SER A 27 -1.50 -12.07 11.41
C SER A 27 -2.69 -11.12 11.56
N PRO A 28 -3.94 -11.56 11.28
CA PRO A 28 -5.11 -10.68 11.24
C PRO A 28 -5.24 -9.74 12.45
N ASP A 29 -4.90 -10.23 13.64
CA ASP A 29 -5.10 -9.50 14.89
C ASP A 29 -3.79 -8.99 15.54
N ASN A 30 -2.67 -9.05 14.81
CA ASN A 30 -1.35 -8.69 15.37
C ASN A 30 -0.67 -7.61 14.54
N LEU A 31 -0.83 -6.37 15.00
CA LEU A 31 -0.10 -5.19 14.56
C LEU A 31 1.27 -5.16 15.21
N VAL A 32 2.33 -5.07 14.41
CA VAL A 32 3.72 -5.12 14.86
C VAL A 32 4.40 -3.77 14.72
N HIS A 33 4.10 -3.03 13.66
CA HIS A 33 4.74 -1.76 13.34
C HIS A 33 3.75 -0.79 12.70
N GLU A 34 3.97 0.50 12.93
CA GLU A 34 3.16 1.59 12.40
C GLU A 34 4.08 2.66 11.81
N ALA A 35 3.69 3.18 10.64
CA ALA A 35 4.33 4.33 10.01
C ALA A 35 3.27 5.30 9.51
N PHE A 36 3.62 6.58 9.43
CA PHE A 36 2.72 7.59 8.89
C PHE A 36 3.49 8.63 8.08
N ALA A 37 2.83 9.16 7.06
CA ALA A 37 3.34 10.20 6.18
C ALA A 37 2.26 11.27 5.96
N VAL A 38 2.67 12.51 5.78
CA VAL A 38 1.80 13.68 5.63
C VAL A 38 2.25 14.49 4.42
N ASP A 39 1.29 14.76 3.54
CA ASP A 39 1.35 15.73 2.44
C ASP A 39 0.61 16.99 2.90
N MET A 40 1.33 17.89 3.56
CA MET A 40 0.79 19.13 4.13
C MET A 40 0.33 20.12 3.05
N SER A 41 0.92 20.06 1.86
CA SER A 41 0.63 20.97 0.76
C SER A 41 -0.49 20.48 -0.16
N ALA A 42 -0.89 19.21 -0.04
CA ALA A 42 -1.83 18.50 -0.89
C ALA A 42 -1.44 18.52 -2.38
N ASP A 43 -0.13 18.46 -2.63
CA ASP A 43 0.48 18.44 -3.96
C ASP A 43 0.89 17.03 -4.42
N GLY A 44 0.68 16.02 -3.57
CA GLY A 44 1.05 14.63 -3.77
C GLY A 44 2.44 14.27 -3.26
N ARG A 45 3.16 15.18 -2.60
CA ARG A 45 4.50 14.97 -2.06
C ARG A 45 4.47 14.93 -0.54
N ILE A 46 5.29 14.06 0.04
CA ILE A 46 5.37 13.95 1.50
C ILE A 46 6.40 14.95 2.04
N GLU A 47 5.97 15.89 2.89
CA GLU A 47 6.90 16.77 3.60
C GLU A 47 7.34 16.22 4.95
N PHE A 48 6.52 15.36 5.57
CA PHE A 48 6.82 14.82 6.89
C PHE A 48 6.34 13.38 7.05
N GLY A 49 7.11 12.56 7.75
CA GLY A 49 6.66 11.23 8.13
C GLY A 49 7.52 10.61 9.21
N PHE A 50 7.04 9.50 9.76
CA PHE A 50 7.75 8.65 10.69
C PHE A 50 7.70 7.22 10.17
N ALA A 51 8.84 6.72 9.69
CA ALA A 51 8.93 5.40 9.08
C ALA A 51 9.20 4.26 10.07
N GLY A 52 9.88 4.53 11.18
CA GLY A 52 10.50 3.48 12.00
C GLY A 52 11.47 2.62 11.17
N ASP A 53 11.58 1.33 11.51
CA ASP A 53 12.25 0.31 10.68
C ASP A 53 11.23 -0.28 9.70
N ILE A 54 10.94 0.47 8.63
CA ILE A 54 9.88 0.09 7.68
C ILE A 54 10.32 -1.08 6.78
N ASN A 55 11.62 -1.28 6.63
CA ASN A 55 12.21 -2.27 5.75
C ASN A 55 12.63 -3.56 6.47
N SER A 56 12.48 -3.60 7.80
CA SER A 56 12.78 -4.73 8.67
C SER A 56 14.25 -5.18 8.60
N ASP A 57 15.20 -4.24 8.44
CA ASP A 57 16.64 -4.53 8.49
C ASP A 57 17.22 -4.40 9.91
N GLY A 58 16.42 -3.97 10.89
CA GLY A 58 16.82 -3.80 12.28
C GLY A 58 17.38 -2.42 12.61
N GLU A 59 17.45 -1.50 11.63
CA GLU A 59 17.87 -0.12 11.81
C GLU A 59 16.72 0.85 11.54
N GLN A 60 16.72 1.99 12.23
CA GLN A 60 15.83 3.12 11.90
C GLN A 60 16.71 4.25 11.37
N ASN A 61 16.66 4.47 10.06
CA ASN A 61 17.58 5.40 9.40
C ASN A 61 16.90 6.20 8.26
N PHE A 62 17.70 6.96 7.52
CA PHE A 62 17.22 7.81 6.44
C PHE A 62 16.63 7.01 5.26
N GLN A 63 17.10 5.78 5.04
CA GLN A 63 16.59 4.91 3.98
C GLN A 63 15.13 4.52 4.26
N ASP A 64 14.75 4.26 5.52
CA ASP A 64 13.36 3.99 5.88
C ASP A 64 12.46 5.17 5.55
N GLN A 65 12.93 6.40 5.81
CA GLN A 65 12.17 7.60 5.47
C GLN A 65 11.98 7.75 3.95
N LEU A 66 12.99 7.42 3.14
CA LEU A 66 12.86 7.42 1.68
C LEU A 66 11.87 6.36 1.20
N LEU A 67 11.91 5.16 1.78
CA LEU A 67 10.98 4.07 1.43
C LEU A 67 9.53 4.41 1.79
N LEU A 68 9.31 4.97 2.99
CA LEU A 68 8.00 5.48 3.41
C LEU A 68 7.49 6.55 2.43
N THR A 69 8.35 7.54 2.10
CA THR A 69 8.00 8.64 1.21
C THR A 69 7.60 8.11 -0.17
N ALA A 70 8.44 7.28 -0.78
CA ALA A 70 8.16 6.69 -2.08
C ALA A 70 6.84 5.90 -2.10
N PHE A 71 6.59 5.09 -1.08
CA PHE A 71 5.33 4.35 -0.97
C PHE A 71 4.12 5.28 -0.82
N ALA A 72 4.20 6.26 0.07
CA ALA A 72 3.08 7.14 0.38
C ALA A 72 2.71 8.03 -0.82
N GLU A 73 3.68 8.60 -1.54
CA GLU A 73 3.42 9.39 -2.76
C GLU A 73 2.76 8.56 -3.87
N VAL A 74 3.15 7.29 -4.00
CA VAL A 74 2.50 6.36 -4.93
C VAL A 74 1.10 5.99 -4.44
N PHE A 75 0.90 5.81 -3.13
CA PHE A 75 -0.39 5.49 -2.53
C PHE A 75 -1.41 6.61 -2.76
N LEU A 76 -1.00 7.89 -2.63
CA LEU A 76 -1.87 9.04 -2.85
C LEU A 76 -2.44 9.08 -4.28
N GLN A 77 -1.70 8.58 -5.27
CA GLN A 77 -2.14 8.48 -6.66
C GLN A 77 -3.26 7.45 -6.90
N LEU A 78 -3.53 6.56 -5.93
CA LEU A 78 -4.61 5.58 -6.04
C LEU A 78 -6.01 6.21 -5.94
N ASN A 79 -6.09 7.48 -5.50
CA ASN A 79 -7.33 8.17 -5.13
C ASN A 79 -8.25 7.33 -4.22
N TRP A 80 -7.63 6.50 -3.36
CA TRP A 80 -8.32 5.63 -2.43
C TRP A 80 -8.14 6.16 -1.00
N PHE A 81 -9.06 7.04 -0.60
CA PHE A 81 -8.95 7.75 0.67
C PHE A 81 -10.30 7.97 1.35
N ASN A 82 -10.23 8.35 2.63
CA ASN A 82 -11.36 8.68 3.48
C ASN A 82 -11.47 10.20 3.66
N LYS A 83 -12.69 10.71 3.83
CA LYS A 83 -12.90 12.09 4.25
C LYS A 83 -12.66 12.23 5.75
N GLY A 84 -11.98 13.30 6.17
CA GLY A 84 -11.71 13.56 7.58
C GLY A 84 -10.87 12.47 8.22
N ASP A 85 -11.21 12.10 9.45
CA ASP A 85 -10.52 11.10 10.25
C ASP A 85 -11.14 9.70 10.16
N ASN A 86 -11.97 9.44 9.14
CA ASN A 86 -12.62 8.15 8.93
C ASN A 86 -11.61 7.06 8.52
N TRP A 87 -12.01 5.80 8.78
CA TRP A 87 -11.19 4.61 8.60
C TRP A 87 -11.85 3.51 7.75
N GLU A 88 -12.99 3.84 7.13
CA GLU A 88 -13.82 2.88 6.40
C GLU A 88 -13.07 2.26 5.23
N ARG A 89 -12.33 3.08 4.48
CA ARG A 89 -11.55 2.65 3.32
C ARG A 89 -10.11 2.36 3.69
N TYR A 90 -9.64 1.19 3.29
CA TYR A 90 -8.23 0.83 3.40
C TYR A 90 -7.82 -0.10 2.26
N LEU A 91 -6.51 -0.17 2.01
CA LEU A 91 -5.89 -1.11 1.11
C LEU A 91 -5.13 -2.15 1.92
N LYS A 92 -5.40 -3.42 1.66
CA LYS A 92 -4.58 -4.53 2.17
C LYS A 92 -3.64 -5.00 1.07
N ILE A 93 -2.35 -5.01 1.35
CA ILE A 93 -1.29 -5.48 0.44
C ILE A 93 -0.58 -6.68 1.07
N SER A 94 -0.32 -7.71 0.27
CA SER A 94 0.45 -8.87 0.72
C SER A 94 1.20 -9.52 -0.42
N ALA A 95 2.36 -10.11 -0.12
CA ALA A 95 3.15 -10.91 -1.05
C ALA A 95 3.04 -12.40 -0.73
N LYS A 96 3.18 -13.24 -1.76
CA LYS A 96 3.33 -14.69 -1.63
C LYS A 96 4.45 -15.19 -2.52
N ASP A 97 5.20 -16.14 -1.99
CA ASP A 97 6.13 -16.96 -2.76
C ASP A 97 5.46 -18.32 -3.08
N HIS A 98 5.08 -18.50 -4.33
CA HIS A 98 4.57 -19.76 -4.86
C HIS A 98 5.67 -20.68 -5.38
N HIS A 99 6.86 -20.16 -5.68
CA HIS A 99 8.03 -20.94 -6.13
C HIS A 99 8.77 -21.61 -4.97
N LYS A 100 8.59 -21.11 -3.74
CA LYS A 100 9.22 -21.57 -2.49
C LYS A 100 10.74 -21.44 -2.51
N ASP A 101 11.23 -20.35 -3.07
CA ASP A 101 12.65 -20.03 -3.17
C ASP A 101 13.08 -18.84 -2.30
N GLY A 102 12.14 -18.27 -1.53
CA GLY A 102 12.35 -17.12 -0.66
C GLY A 102 12.05 -15.78 -1.32
N SER A 103 11.64 -15.76 -2.59
CA SER A 103 11.28 -14.55 -3.33
C SER A 103 9.78 -14.49 -3.64
N PRO A 104 9.08 -13.41 -3.26
CA PRO A 104 7.65 -13.31 -3.51
C PRO A 104 7.39 -13.05 -4.99
N ASN A 105 6.68 -13.97 -5.64
CA ASN A 105 6.34 -13.87 -7.06
C ASN A 105 4.91 -13.36 -7.32
N VAL A 106 4.12 -13.12 -6.27
CA VAL A 106 2.78 -12.54 -6.38
C VAL A 106 2.57 -11.45 -5.33
N VAL A 107 2.23 -10.23 -5.77
CA VAL A 107 1.78 -9.14 -4.88
C VAL A 107 0.29 -8.90 -5.12
N SER A 108 -0.51 -9.03 -4.07
CA SER A 108 -1.96 -8.85 -4.10
C SER A 108 -2.38 -7.57 -3.39
N LEU A 109 -3.22 -6.79 -4.05
CA LEU A 109 -3.87 -5.58 -3.56
C LEU A 109 -5.38 -5.83 -3.38
N GLN A 110 -5.89 -5.53 -2.20
CA GLN A 110 -7.31 -5.66 -1.87
C GLN A 110 -7.83 -4.34 -1.30
N PHE A 111 -8.64 -3.65 -2.10
CA PHE A 111 -9.34 -2.42 -1.70
C PHE A 111 -10.60 -2.81 -0.95
N SER A 112 -10.71 -2.36 0.28
CA SER A 112 -11.79 -2.70 1.21
C SER A 112 -12.42 -1.46 1.80
N GLU A 113 -13.74 -1.51 1.97
CA GLU A 113 -14.55 -0.47 2.60
C GLU A 113 -15.42 -1.15 3.65
N ASP A 114 -15.39 -0.65 4.89
CA ASP A 114 -16.34 -1.04 5.92
C ASP A 114 -17.71 -0.43 5.57
N ASP A 115 -18.77 -1.23 5.60
CA ASP A 115 -20.12 -0.84 5.18
C ASP A 115 -20.94 -0.11 6.26
N GLY A 116 -20.26 0.41 7.28
CA GLY A 116 -20.87 0.95 8.49
C GLY A 116 -21.20 -0.11 9.56
N THR A 117 -21.01 -1.41 9.27
CA THR A 117 -21.01 -2.47 10.28
C THR A 117 -19.59 -2.75 10.73
N PRO A 118 -19.20 -2.44 11.98
CA PRO A 118 -17.86 -2.72 12.47
C PRO A 118 -17.52 -4.21 12.33
N GLY A 119 -16.45 -4.53 11.58
CA GLY A 119 -15.86 -5.87 11.53
C GLY A 119 -16.21 -6.75 10.33
N ILE A 120 -17.02 -6.29 9.35
CA ILE A 120 -17.24 -7.02 8.09
C ILE A 120 -16.85 -6.14 6.89
N PRO A 121 -15.55 -6.08 6.55
CA PRO A 121 -15.10 -5.29 5.41
C PRO A 121 -15.60 -5.87 4.10
N ILE A 122 -16.20 -5.03 3.26
CA ILE A 122 -16.57 -5.40 1.89
C ILE A 122 -15.36 -5.20 0.99
N ARG A 123 -15.01 -6.24 0.23
CA ARG A 123 -14.01 -6.11 -0.84
C ARG A 123 -14.64 -5.37 -2.02
N ILE A 124 -14.16 -4.16 -2.29
CA ILE A 124 -14.63 -3.32 -3.39
C ILE A 124 -13.91 -3.67 -4.69
N LYS A 125 -12.58 -3.84 -4.61
CA LYS A 125 -11.73 -4.04 -5.79
C LYS A 125 -10.50 -4.90 -5.46
N GLY A 126 -9.99 -5.60 -6.47
CA GLY A 126 -8.77 -6.39 -6.38
C GLY A 126 -7.82 -6.08 -7.53
N ALA A 127 -6.53 -6.09 -7.24
CA ALA A 127 -5.49 -6.08 -8.25
C ALA A 127 -4.34 -7.00 -7.83
N ALA A 128 -3.57 -7.50 -8.78
CA ALA A 128 -2.39 -8.29 -8.51
C ALA A 128 -1.31 -8.05 -9.56
N ALA A 129 -0.06 -8.11 -9.10
CA ALA A 129 1.14 -8.10 -9.91
C ALA A 129 1.88 -9.43 -9.73
N TYR A 130 2.45 -9.95 -10.81
CA TYR A 130 3.07 -11.26 -10.88
C TYR A 130 4.46 -11.15 -11.48
N ASP A 131 5.43 -11.80 -10.84
CA ASP A 131 6.73 -12.15 -11.41
C ASP A 131 6.58 -13.53 -12.05
N GLY A 132 6.60 -13.57 -13.38
CA GLY A 132 6.22 -14.75 -14.15
C GLY A 132 7.38 -15.68 -14.45
N ASP A 133 8.58 -15.14 -14.57
CA ASP A 133 9.82 -15.87 -14.85
C ASP A 133 10.76 -15.97 -13.63
N ASN A 134 10.33 -15.40 -12.50
CA ASN A 134 10.98 -15.47 -11.20
C ASN A 134 12.37 -14.80 -11.23
N ASP A 135 12.47 -13.66 -11.91
CA ASP A 135 13.68 -12.84 -12.04
C ASP A 135 13.75 -11.67 -11.05
N GLY A 136 12.72 -11.50 -10.22
CA GLY A 136 12.54 -10.40 -9.26
C GLY A 136 11.78 -9.19 -9.85
N GLY A 137 11.42 -9.24 -11.13
CA GLY A 137 10.64 -8.27 -11.87
C GLY A 137 9.16 -8.63 -11.93
N LEU A 138 8.27 -7.64 -11.77
CA LEU A 138 6.83 -7.86 -11.96
C LEU A 138 6.47 -7.71 -13.45
N ASP A 139 6.12 -8.80 -14.13
CA ASP A 139 5.88 -8.83 -15.59
C ASP A 139 4.42 -8.66 -15.97
N SER A 140 3.52 -9.22 -15.15
CA SER A 140 2.11 -9.32 -15.47
C SER A 140 1.24 -8.67 -14.40
N PHE A 141 0.15 -8.07 -14.84
CA PHE A 141 -0.71 -7.22 -14.03
C PHE A 141 -2.17 -7.46 -14.38
N THR A 142 -3.02 -7.55 -13.36
CA THR A 142 -4.48 -7.56 -13.55
C THR A 142 -4.94 -6.26 -14.22
N ASN A 143 -5.93 -6.36 -15.11
CA ASN A 143 -6.54 -5.19 -15.74
C ASN A 143 -7.61 -4.57 -14.82
N SER A 144 -7.16 -3.85 -13.80
CA SER A 144 -7.99 -3.16 -12.82
C SER A 144 -7.73 -1.66 -12.89
N ASP A 145 -8.78 -0.84 -12.83
CA ASP A 145 -8.68 0.61 -12.58
C ASP A 145 -8.22 0.78 -11.12
N VAL A 146 -6.92 0.95 -10.86
CA VAL A 146 -6.38 1.02 -9.50
C VAL A 146 -6.37 2.46 -8.98
N ASN A 147 -6.26 3.45 -9.87
CA ASN A 147 -6.26 4.87 -9.52
C ASN A 147 -7.66 5.47 -9.33
N SER A 148 -8.70 4.67 -9.55
CA SER A 148 -10.11 5.03 -9.37
C SER A 148 -10.56 6.20 -10.25
N ASP A 149 -9.98 6.32 -11.45
CA ASP A 149 -10.35 7.34 -12.46
C ASP A 149 -11.49 6.89 -13.40
N GLY A 150 -11.93 5.64 -13.27
CA GLY A 150 -12.99 5.03 -14.07
C GLY A 150 -12.50 4.32 -15.33
N ILE A 151 -11.19 4.29 -15.62
CA ILE A 151 -10.63 3.78 -16.87
C ILE A 151 -9.43 2.87 -16.61
N ALA A 152 -9.62 1.54 -16.65
CA ALA A 152 -8.51 0.59 -16.55
C ALA A 152 -7.58 0.66 -17.79
N ASN A 153 -6.39 1.24 -17.64
CA ASN A 153 -5.46 1.53 -18.73
C ASN A 153 -3.97 1.29 -18.36
N THR A 154 -3.05 1.80 -19.17
CA THR A 154 -1.60 1.65 -18.95
C THR A 154 -1.11 2.37 -17.69
N ALA A 155 -1.68 3.53 -17.36
CA ALA A 155 -1.37 4.27 -16.13
C ALA A 155 -1.66 3.42 -14.89
N ASP A 156 -2.76 2.68 -14.87
CA ASP A 156 -3.08 1.75 -13.78
C ASP A 156 -2.03 0.64 -13.63
N LYS A 157 -1.56 0.09 -14.74
CA LYS A 157 -0.53 -0.96 -14.71
C LYS A 157 0.79 -0.41 -14.18
N MET A 158 1.17 0.80 -14.60
CA MET A 158 2.35 1.48 -14.09
C MET A 158 2.23 1.77 -12.60
N LEU A 159 1.06 2.26 -12.15
CA LEU A 159 0.80 2.56 -10.75
C LEU A 159 0.79 1.29 -9.89
N LEU A 160 0.16 0.22 -10.38
CA LEU A 160 0.15 -1.09 -9.74
C LEU A 160 1.57 -1.66 -9.61
N ARG A 161 2.42 -1.47 -10.62
CA ARG A 161 3.83 -1.85 -10.55
C ARG A 161 4.57 -1.04 -9.47
N ALA A 162 4.42 0.27 -9.47
CA ALA A 162 5.09 1.17 -8.53
C ALA A 162 4.72 0.86 -7.07
N ILE A 163 3.43 0.67 -6.78
CA ILE A 163 2.97 0.38 -5.41
C ILE A 163 3.41 -1.01 -4.96
N ALA A 164 3.39 -2.01 -5.86
CA ALA A 164 3.85 -3.36 -5.54
C ALA A 164 5.35 -3.39 -5.28
N GLN A 165 6.16 -2.72 -6.11
CA GLN A 165 7.62 -2.62 -5.91
C GLN A 165 7.95 -1.88 -4.60
N SER A 166 7.26 -0.78 -4.31
CA SER A 166 7.45 -0.03 -3.06
C SER A 166 7.11 -0.88 -1.83
N PHE A 167 6.04 -1.69 -1.90
CA PHE A 167 5.71 -2.64 -0.84
C PHE A 167 6.76 -3.74 -0.67
N LEU A 168 7.27 -4.31 -1.77
CA LEU A 168 8.32 -5.34 -1.70
C LEU A 168 9.62 -4.81 -1.08
N ALA A 169 9.92 -3.52 -1.27
CA ALA A 169 11.07 -2.87 -0.64
C ALA A 169 10.99 -2.83 0.90
N PHE A 170 9.78 -2.94 1.49
CA PHE A 170 9.59 -3.06 2.93
C PHE A 170 9.96 -4.44 3.49
N ARG A 171 10.16 -5.44 2.64
CA ARG A 171 10.46 -6.83 3.03
C ARG A 171 9.42 -7.43 4.00
N TRP A 172 8.20 -6.90 3.98
CA TRP A 172 7.12 -7.32 4.87
C TRP A 172 6.29 -8.47 4.29
N PHE A 173 6.95 -9.60 4.06
CA PHE A 173 6.33 -10.83 3.56
C PHE A 173 6.96 -12.07 4.23
N GLU A 174 6.33 -13.22 4.01
CA GLU A 174 6.90 -14.52 4.38
C GLU A 174 7.75 -14.98 3.19
N ALA A 175 9.03 -15.30 3.46
CA ALA A 175 9.92 -15.97 2.54
C ALA A 175 9.72 -17.49 2.63
#